data_AF-A0A2U3K671-F1
#
_entry.id   AF-A0A2U3K671-F1
#
_cell.length_a   1.000
_cell.length_b   1.000
_cell.length_c   1.000
_cell.angle_alpha   90.00
_cell.angle_beta   90.00
_cell.angle_gamma   90.00
#
_symmetry.space_group_name_H-M   'P 1'
#
loop_
_entity.id
_entity.type
_entity.pdbx_description
1 polymer ?
#
loop_
_entity_poly.entity_id
_entity_poly.type
_entity_poly.pdbx_seq_one_letter_code
_entity_poly.pdbx_strand_id
1 'polypeptide(L)'
;MRLRVTILFVWLMCTGIGALADTIHLKNGRTIVADHVRENGSHYEYDVGDDSYAIPKSLVDHIDAGGMPTNGASSAAKVADLPTFTPTDSLDDEGPVFVQIVKEGKVDPDVLASLESKGNAELSAIANFIAGKFEFDHGNIAQSRQYFEAALRYQPDNATILIYYAALLVRTGNASQALPYAERAVRSAPDSPDAYTMLGYAQFASDHTKDAVASWKRSLELRPDPAVRQLLAKAQREEKAESDFSQGESSHFTLHYEGKQTSEAFRNQLIAALESDYEDLVRDLGNPPRDNILVTLYTEQAFFDVTHAPTWSGAMNDGKLRIPVSGLSSVTPELARVLKHELAHSFITQLSGGRCPPWLHEGIAQLLEPKSLGGDGHQLAVLFKMQQNIPLNALEGSFMNFSGAQAYVAYAESLAAVSYINDSYGMSDIQRILERLSQGNSTEAALRATIHSDYGQLQDDLAKYLADKYGD
;
A
#
# COMPACT_ATOMS: atom_id res chain seq x y z
N MET A 1 41.57 -68.31 10.66
CA MET A 1 42.24 -66.99 10.64
C MET A 1 41.73 -66.19 9.47
N ARG A 2 40.79 -65.27 9.73
CA ARG A 2 40.58 -63.97 9.06
C ARG A 2 39.34 -63.33 9.69
N LEU A 3 39.61 -62.39 10.59
CA LEU A 3 38.68 -61.48 11.27
C LEU A 3 37.87 -60.70 10.22
N ARG A 4 36.56 -60.57 10.41
CA ARG A 4 35.75 -59.50 9.79
C ARG A 4 35.42 -58.51 10.90
N VAL A 5 35.92 -57.29 10.76
CA VAL A 5 35.63 -56.15 11.63
C VAL A 5 34.36 -55.48 11.11
N THR A 6 33.34 -55.38 11.96
CA THR A 6 32.12 -54.62 11.71
C THR A 6 32.34 -53.21 12.25
N ILE A 7 32.41 -52.19 11.38
CA ILE A 7 32.45 -50.78 11.80
C ILE A 7 31.02 -50.25 11.76
N LEU A 8 30.49 -49.99 12.96
CA LEU A 8 29.22 -49.32 13.22
C LEU A 8 29.48 -47.80 13.13
N PHE A 9 29.01 -47.11 12.10
CA PHE A 9 28.99 -45.65 12.08
C PHE A 9 27.72 -45.16 12.78
N VAL A 10 27.89 -44.75 14.04
CA VAL A 10 26.95 -43.90 14.77
C VAL A 10 27.09 -42.50 14.19
N TRP A 11 26.06 -41.99 13.51
CA TRP A 11 25.99 -40.55 13.21
C TRP A 11 25.40 -39.85 14.45
N LEU A 12 26.30 -39.19 15.17
CA LEU A 12 25.99 -38.24 16.23
C LEU A 12 25.20 -37.08 15.60
N MET A 13 24.01 -36.77 16.12
CA MET A 13 23.35 -35.50 15.84
C MET A 13 24.19 -34.37 16.44
N CYS A 14 24.90 -33.64 15.57
CA CYS A 14 25.48 -32.35 15.90
C CYS A 14 24.38 -31.29 15.79
N THR A 15 24.05 -30.67 16.92
CA THR A 15 23.36 -29.38 17.02
C THR A 15 24.13 -28.33 16.23
N GLY A 16 23.59 -27.93 15.08
CA GLY A 16 24.14 -26.89 14.21
C GLY A 16 23.49 -25.54 14.49
N ILE A 17 24.32 -24.60 14.92
CA ILE A 17 24.14 -23.15 15.05
C ILE A 17 23.26 -22.60 13.92
N GLY A 18 22.28 -21.74 14.27
CA GLY A 18 21.42 -21.06 13.29
C GLY A 18 22.26 -20.37 12.21
N ALA A 19 21.90 -20.61 10.95
CA ALA A 19 22.51 -19.91 9.82
C ALA A 19 22.36 -18.41 10.05
N LEU A 20 23.50 -17.71 10.13
CA LEU A 20 23.55 -16.26 10.24
C LEU A 20 23.34 -15.69 8.84
N ALA A 21 22.42 -14.74 8.71
CA ALA A 21 22.17 -14.07 7.44
C ALA A 21 23.37 -13.22 6.99
N ASP A 22 23.71 -13.30 5.71
CA ASP A 22 24.66 -12.47 5.00
C ASP A 22 24.04 -11.13 4.62
N THR A 23 24.83 -10.06 4.55
CA THR A 23 24.36 -8.74 4.07
C THR A 23 25.12 -8.32 2.81
N ILE A 24 24.42 -8.15 1.71
CA ILE A 24 24.97 -7.65 0.43
C ILE A 24 24.89 -6.13 0.43
N HIS A 25 26.03 -5.45 0.40
CA HIS A 25 26.13 -4.00 0.28
C HIS A 25 26.24 -3.61 -1.20
N LEU A 26 25.40 -2.69 -1.64
CA LEU A 26 25.35 -2.19 -3.02
C LEU A 26 26.14 -0.90 -3.16
N LYS A 27 26.68 -0.63 -4.36
CA LYS A 27 27.47 0.59 -4.65
C LYS A 27 26.68 1.89 -4.51
N ASN A 28 25.36 1.80 -4.46
CA ASN A 28 24.46 2.92 -4.22
C ASN A 28 24.14 3.14 -2.72
N GLY A 29 24.75 2.37 -1.82
CA GLY A 29 24.61 2.50 -0.37
C GLY A 29 23.46 1.68 0.25
N ARG A 30 22.70 0.90 -0.53
CA ARG A 30 21.67 -0.01 -0.01
C ARG A 30 22.26 -1.33 0.47
N THR A 31 21.53 -2.03 1.33
CA THR A 31 21.87 -3.37 1.81
C THR A 31 20.74 -4.37 1.54
N ILE A 32 21.09 -5.62 1.28
CA ILE A 32 20.17 -6.75 1.14
C ILE A 32 20.58 -7.79 2.17
N VAL A 33 19.65 -8.22 3.03
CA VAL A 33 19.91 -9.30 3.99
C VAL A 33 19.43 -10.60 3.36
N ALA A 34 20.28 -11.61 3.32
CA ALA A 34 20.04 -12.90 2.70
C ALA A 34 20.44 -14.03 3.65
N ASP A 35 19.70 -15.12 3.66
CA ASP A 35 20.00 -16.28 4.53
C ASP A 35 21.33 -16.92 4.12
N HIS A 36 21.60 -17.00 2.82
CA HIS A 36 22.88 -17.43 2.26
C HIS A 36 23.19 -16.69 0.96
N VAL A 37 24.45 -16.30 0.74
CA VAL A 37 24.92 -15.76 -0.54
C VAL A 37 25.96 -16.70 -1.15
N ARG A 38 25.78 -17.06 -2.42
CA ARG A 38 26.64 -17.93 -3.23
C ARG A 38 27.14 -17.16 -4.43
N GLU A 39 28.40 -17.33 -4.78
CA GLU A 39 28.98 -16.67 -5.94
C GLU A 39 28.83 -17.54 -7.20
N ASN A 40 28.22 -17.02 -8.27
CA ASN A 40 28.11 -17.75 -9.53
C ASN A 40 28.51 -16.85 -10.72
N GLY A 41 29.73 -16.97 -11.21
CA GLY A 41 30.16 -16.27 -12.44
C GLY A 41 30.01 -14.75 -12.37
N SER A 42 29.09 -14.15 -13.14
CA SER A 42 28.85 -12.70 -13.23
C SER A 42 27.89 -12.12 -12.19
N HIS A 43 27.28 -12.96 -11.36
CA HIS A 43 26.31 -12.57 -10.33
C HIS A 43 26.56 -13.31 -9.00
N TYR A 44 26.01 -12.79 -7.92
CA TYR A 44 25.81 -13.51 -6.68
C TYR A 44 24.40 -14.08 -6.68
N GLU A 45 24.25 -15.36 -6.35
CA GLU A 45 22.97 -15.96 -5.99
C GLU A 45 22.79 -15.80 -4.49
N TYR A 46 21.58 -15.59 -3.99
CA TYR A 46 21.35 -15.51 -2.57
C TYR A 46 19.97 -16.00 -2.21
N ASP A 47 19.80 -16.62 -1.04
CA ASP A 47 18.52 -17.16 -0.60
C ASP A 47 17.86 -16.20 0.40
N VAL A 48 16.54 -16.01 0.32
CA VAL A 48 15.72 -15.36 1.35
C VAL A 48 14.48 -16.23 1.54
N GLY A 49 14.38 -16.92 2.68
CA GLY A 49 13.44 -18.02 2.86
C GLY A 49 13.76 -19.18 1.92
N ASP A 50 12.75 -19.68 1.22
CA ASP A 50 12.86 -20.78 0.26
C ASP A 50 13.17 -20.31 -1.17
N ASP A 51 13.23 -18.99 -1.39
CA ASP A 51 13.48 -18.39 -2.69
C ASP A 51 14.97 -18.15 -2.89
N SER A 52 15.48 -18.53 -4.07
CA SER A 52 16.82 -18.17 -4.52
C SER A 52 16.75 -16.99 -5.51
N TYR A 53 17.48 -15.94 -5.18
CA TYR A 53 17.62 -14.70 -5.93
C TYR A 53 18.99 -14.61 -6.58
N ALA A 54 19.18 -13.65 -7.50
CA ALA A 54 20.49 -13.34 -8.03
C ALA A 54 20.69 -11.84 -8.27
N ILE A 55 21.93 -11.35 -8.07
CA ILE A 55 22.31 -9.95 -8.22
C ILE A 55 23.64 -9.80 -8.97
N PRO A 56 23.71 -8.97 -10.02
CA PRO A 56 24.95 -8.74 -10.75
C PRO A 56 26.08 -8.20 -9.87
N LYS A 57 27.29 -8.76 -10.02
CA LYS A 57 28.48 -8.29 -9.29
C LYS A 57 28.84 -6.83 -9.56
N SER A 58 28.40 -6.29 -10.71
CA SER A 58 28.62 -4.88 -11.05
C SER A 58 27.92 -3.92 -10.07
N LEU A 59 26.79 -4.35 -9.48
CA LEU A 59 25.95 -3.56 -8.57
C LEU A 59 26.33 -3.74 -7.10
N VAL A 60 26.99 -4.84 -6.77
CA VAL A 60 27.45 -5.15 -5.41
C VAL A 60 28.78 -4.45 -5.14
N ASP A 61 28.85 -3.77 -4.00
CA ASP A 61 30.07 -3.19 -3.45
C ASP A 61 30.86 -4.26 -2.67
N HIS A 62 30.26 -4.83 -1.64
CA HIS A 62 30.82 -5.92 -0.84
C HIS A 62 29.73 -6.76 -0.17
N ILE A 63 30.08 -7.91 0.40
CA ILE A 63 29.16 -8.78 1.15
C ILE A 63 29.76 -9.03 2.53
N ASP A 64 28.99 -8.71 3.57
CA ASP A 64 29.31 -8.97 4.95
C ASP A 64 28.72 -10.32 5.35
N ALA A 65 29.59 -11.30 5.58
CA ALA A 65 29.19 -12.60 6.13
C ALA A 65 28.97 -12.47 7.64
N GLY A 66 27.72 -12.56 8.08
CA GLY A 66 27.31 -12.56 9.49
C GLY A 66 27.61 -11.26 10.26
N GLY A 67 26.64 -10.34 10.29
CA GLY A 67 26.65 -9.18 11.20
C GLY A 67 25.47 -8.23 11.02
N MET A 68 24.78 -7.89 12.12
CA MET A 68 23.70 -6.88 12.17
C MET A 68 24.26 -5.44 12.17
N PRO A 69 23.66 -4.52 11.40
CA PRO A 69 23.58 -3.11 11.76
C PRO A 69 22.21 -2.78 12.38
N THR A 70 22.27 -1.86 13.34
CA THR A 70 21.19 -1.35 14.19
C THR A 70 20.17 -0.48 13.45
N ASN A 71 18.90 -0.63 13.82
CA ASN A 71 17.78 0.33 13.74
C ASN A 71 18.01 1.57 12.87
N GLY A 72 17.54 1.47 11.61
CA GLY A 72 17.11 2.63 10.83
C GLY A 72 15.62 2.50 10.60
N ALA A 73 14.81 3.33 11.26
CA ALA A 73 13.39 3.46 10.98
C ALA A 73 13.21 3.88 9.51
N SER A 74 12.87 2.92 8.66
CA SER A 74 12.41 3.17 7.29
C SER A 74 10.91 2.98 7.30
N SER A 75 10.18 4.09 7.36
CA SER A 75 8.75 4.13 7.14
C SER A 75 8.44 3.57 5.76
N ALA A 76 7.89 2.35 5.72
CA ALA A 76 7.24 1.83 4.52
C ALA A 76 6.12 2.81 4.15
N ALA A 77 6.19 3.34 2.93
CA ALA A 77 5.21 4.29 2.44
C ALA A 77 3.83 3.62 2.40
N LYS A 78 2.97 3.99 3.36
CA LYS A 78 1.53 3.80 3.23
C LYS A 78 1.08 4.57 1.99
N VAL A 79 0.00 4.09 1.36
CA VAL A 79 -0.76 4.88 0.39
C VAL A 79 -1.19 6.18 1.08
N ALA A 80 -0.42 7.23 0.79
CA ALA A 80 -0.51 8.60 1.27
C ALA A 80 -0.50 8.80 2.80
N ASP A 81 0.65 8.60 3.45
CA ASP A 81 1.00 9.44 4.61
C ASP A 81 1.15 10.88 4.10
N LEU A 82 0.02 11.59 4.00
CA LEU A 82 -0.01 13.01 3.68
C LEU A 82 0.74 13.77 4.79
N PRO A 83 1.56 14.77 4.45
CA PRO A 83 2.30 15.52 5.45
C PRO A 83 1.32 16.25 6.38
N THR A 84 1.73 16.47 7.62
CA THR A 84 0.98 17.34 8.52
C THR A 84 0.99 18.76 7.96
N PHE A 85 -0.19 19.27 7.62
CA PHE A 85 -0.34 20.64 7.12
C PHE A 85 -0.44 21.62 8.28
N THR A 86 0.21 22.77 8.13
CA THR A 86 0.17 23.87 9.11
C THR A 86 -1.08 24.70 8.82
N PRO A 87 -2.02 24.85 9.77
CA PRO A 87 -3.11 25.80 9.63
C PRO A 87 -2.57 27.24 9.45
N THR A 88 -3.40 28.12 8.89
CA THR A 88 -3.10 29.55 8.82
C THR A 88 -3.79 30.29 9.97
N ASP A 89 -3.32 31.51 10.30
CA ASP A 89 -3.69 32.29 11.49
C ASP A 89 -5.18 32.22 11.95
N SER A 90 -6.15 32.26 11.03
CA SER A 90 -7.59 32.18 11.38
C SER A 90 -8.05 30.83 11.97
N LEU A 91 -7.22 29.80 11.83
CA LEU A 91 -7.43 28.42 12.28
C LEU A 91 -6.29 27.96 13.19
N ASP A 92 -5.40 28.84 13.65
CA ASP A 92 -4.26 28.46 14.51
C ASP A 92 -4.63 28.42 16.01
N ASP A 93 -5.69 29.13 16.44
CA ASP A 93 -6.16 29.13 17.84
C ASP A 93 -7.44 28.29 18.04
N GLU A 94 -7.36 27.01 17.69
CA GLU A 94 -8.50 26.08 17.72
C GLU A 94 -8.82 25.55 19.12
N GLY A 95 -7.88 25.64 20.07
CA GLY A 95 -7.93 24.94 21.35
C GLY A 95 -9.25 25.13 22.14
N PRO A 96 -9.75 26.37 22.31
CA PRO A 96 -11.00 26.61 23.05
C PRO A 96 -12.25 26.04 22.37
N VAL A 97 -12.27 25.98 21.04
CA VAL A 97 -13.40 25.47 20.25
C VAL A 97 -13.32 23.95 20.13
N PHE A 98 -12.11 23.41 19.98
CA PHE A 98 -11.84 21.98 19.92
C PHE A 98 -12.39 21.23 21.13
N VAL A 99 -12.09 21.70 22.35
CA VAL A 99 -12.55 21.06 23.59
C VAL A 99 -14.07 21.10 23.76
N GLN A 100 -14.76 22.04 23.10
CA GLN A 100 -16.22 22.09 23.12
C GLN A 100 -16.84 21.06 22.16
N ILE A 101 -16.24 20.91 20.98
CA ILE A 101 -16.75 20.07 19.89
C ILE A 101 -16.39 18.60 20.10
N VAL A 102 -15.17 18.31 20.55
CA VAL A 102 -14.69 16.94 20.72
C VAL A 102 -14.79 16.55 22.18
N LYS A 103 -15.71 15.62 22.50
CA LYS A 103 -15.88 15.04 23.83
C LYS A 103 -15.78 13.52 23.77
N GLU A 104 -15.05 12.95 24.71
CA GLU A 104 -14.88 11.49 24.81
C GLU A 104 -14.41 10.83 23.49
N GLY A 105 -13.58 11.54 22.72
CA GLY A 105 -13.07 11.07 21.43
C GLY A 105 -14.10 11.04 20.30
N LYS A 106 -15.18 11.83 20.40
CA LYS A 106 -16.21 11.96 19.36
C LYS A 106 -16.57 13.43 19.13
N VAL A 107 -16.94 13.75 17.89
CA VAL A 107 -17.55 15.04 17.56
C VAL A 107 -18.97 15.09 18.11
N ASP A 108 -19.30 16.17 18.84
CA ASP A 108 -20.61 16.47 19.40
C ASP A 108 -21.43 17.30 18.38
N PRO A 109 -22.38 16.68 17.64
CA PRO A 109 -23.13 17.36 16.59
C PRO A 109 -24.06 18.45 17.14
N ASP A 110 -24.53 18.33 18.38
CA ASP A 110 -25.42 19.31 19.01
C ASP A 110 -24.66 20.60 19.34
N VAL A 111 -23.41 20.47 19.80
CA VAL A 111 -22.52 21.62 20.00
C VAL A 111 -22.22 22.29 18.66
N LEU A 112 -21.95 21.50 17.62
CA LEU A 112 -21.64 22.04 16.30
C LEU A 112 -22.83 22.81 15.71
N ALA A 113 -24.04 22.24 15.76
CA ALA A 113 -25.27 22.92 15.36
C ALA A 113 -25.54 24.19 16.19
N SER A 114 -25.26 24.15 17.49
CA SER A 114 -25.37 25.32 18.38
C SER A 114 -24.40 26.43 17.97
N LEU A 115 -23.15 26.10 17.63
CA LEU A 115 -22.17 27.06 17.13
C LEU A 115 -22.61 27.69 15.80
N GLU A 116 -23.13 26.87 14.87
CA GLU A 116 -23.65 27.37 13.59
C GLU A 116 -24.86 28.30 13.76
N SER A 117 -25.75 27.99 14.70
CA SER A 117 -26.96 28.78 14.97
C SER A 117 -26.67 30.22 15.44
N LYS A 118 -25.46 30.47 15.94
CA LYS A 118 -25.01 31.83 16.34
C LYS A 118 -24.81 32.75 15.14
N GLY A 119 -24.80 32.22 13.90
CA GLY A 119 -24.75 33.00 12.67
C GLY A 119 -23.39 33.65 12.37
N ASN A 120 -22.32 33.25 13.07
CA ASN A 120 -20.96 33.70 12.78
C ASN A 120 -20.31 32.73 11.77
N ALA A 121 -20.17 33.16 10.52
CA ALA A 121 -19.60 32.34 9.46
C ALA A 121 -18.17 31.87 9.74
N GLU A 122 -17.33 32.69 10.37
CA GLU A 122 -15.96 32.32 10.73
C GLU A 122 -15.96 31.22 11.80
N LEU A 123 -16.72 31.40 12.87
CA LEU A 123 -16.86 30.39 13.92
C LEU A 123 -17.45 29.08 13.38
N SER A 124 -18.44 29.16 12.49
CA SER A 124 -19.02 27.98 11.85
C SER A 124 -18.01 27.24 10.96
N ALA A 125 -17.17 27.98 10.23
CA ALA A 125 -16.10 27.39 9.42
C ALA A 125 -15.05 26.70 10.31
N ILE A 126 -14.58 27.36 11.37
CA ILE A 126 -13.61 26.80 12.33
C ILE A 126 -14.19 25.53 12.99
N ALA A 127 -15.44 25.58 13.46
CA ALA A 127 -16.08 24.45 14.12
C ALA A 127 -16.18 23.22 13.21
N ASN A 128 -16.63 23.43 11.98
CA ASN A 128 -16.71 22.36 10.98
C ASN A 128 -15.33 21.88 10.54
N PHE A 129 -14.34 22.77 10.41
CA PHE A 129 -12.98 22.37 10.09
C PHE A 129 -12.39 21.48 11.17
N ILE A 130 -12.52 21.86 12.45
CA ILE A 130 -12.05 21.07 13.59
C ILE A 130 -12.68 19.67 13.59
N ALA A 131 -14.01 19.60 13.41
CA ALA A 131 -14.70 18.32 13.30
C ALA A 131 -14.19 17.51 12.10
N GLY A 132 -14.07 18.13 10.93
CA GLY A 132 -13.59 17.47 9.70
C GLY A 132 -12.16 16.95 9.82
N LYS A 133 -11.27 17.71 10.47
CA LYS A 133 -9.89 17.33 10.75
C LYS A 133 -9.82 16.19 11.78
N PHE A 134 -10.60 16.27 12.85
CA PHE A 134 -10.70 15.19 13.83
C PHE A 134 -11.13 13.88 13.16
N GLU A 135 -12.21 13.91 12.38
CA GLU A 135 -12.68 12.74 11.65
C GLU A 135 -11.67 12.27 10.58
N PHE A 136 -10.96 13.19 9.92
CA PHE A 136 -9.89 12.87 8.96
C PHE A 136 -8.75 12.08 9.63
N ASP A 137 -8.29 12.54 10.79
CA ASP A 137 -7.19 11.96 11.57
C ASP A 137 -7.57 10.58 12.14
N HIS A 138 -8.87 10.36 12.43
CA HIS A 138 -9.42 9.06 12.86
C HIS A 138 -9.90 8.19 11.69
N GLY A 139 -9.70 8.66 10.45
CA GLY A 139 -10.02 7.96 9.21
C GLY A 139 -11.52 7.85 8.90
N ASN A 140 -12.40 8.58 9.59
CA ASN A 140 -13.84 8.57 9.37
C ASN A 140 -14.17 9.42 8.13
N ILE A 141 -13.88 8.87 6.95
CA ILE A 141 -13.87 9.56 5.65
C ILE A 141 -15.21 10.24 5.34
N ALA A 142 -16.33 9.55 5.57
CA ALA A 142 -17.65 10.05 5.24
C ALA A 142 -18.02 11.31 6.05
N GLN A 143 -17.79 11.27 7.37
CA GLN A 143 -18.03 12.39 8.28
C GLN A 143 -17.05 13.52 8.00
N SER A 144 -15.76 13.20 7.82
CA SER A 144 -14.73 14.18 7.45
C SER A 144 -15.11 14.96 6.19
N ARG A 145 -15.59 14.28 5.14
CA ARG A 145 -16.09 14.91 3.92
C ARG A 145 -17.22 15.89 4.20
N GLN A 146 -18.25 15.46 4.95
CA GLN A 146 -19.40 16.30 5.27
C GLN A 146 -19.00 17.57 6.03
N TYR A 147 -18.10 17.43 7.00
CA TYR A 147 -17.64 18.56 7.80
C TYR A 147 -16.74 19.51 7.00
N PHE A 148 -15.83 19.01 6.15
CA PHE A 148 -15.07 19.91 5.27
C PHE A 148 -15.94 20.62 4.22
N GLU A 149 -16.92 19.93 3.63
CA GLU A 149 -17.91 20.56 2.74
C GLU A 149 -18.71 21.63 3.48
N ALA A 150 -19.09 21.40 4.73
CA ALA A 150 -19.73 22.39 5.59
C ALA A 150 -18.82 23.59 5.87
N ALA A 151 -17.55 23.36 6.21
CA ALA A 151 -16.58 24.42 6.45
C ALA A 151 -16.37 25.29 5.19
N LEU A 152 -16.27 24.66 4.01
CA LEU A 152 -16.16 25.35 2.71
C LEU A 152 -17.43 26.12 2.32
N ARG A 153 -18.62 25.77 2.83
CA ARG A 153 -19.83 26.59 2.62
C ARG A 153 -19.72 27.95 3.31
N TYR A 154 -19.03 28.02 4.44
CA TYR A 154 -18.84 29.27 5.19
C TYR A 154 -17.61 30.05 4.75
N GLN A 155 -16.50 29.36 4.45
CA GLN A 155 -15.28 29.97 3.93
C GLN A 155 -14.80 29.21 2.69
N PRO A 156 -15.37 29.51 1.50
CA PRO A 156 -15.09 28.75 0.29
C PRO A 156 -13.62 28.81 -0.15
N ASP A 157 -12.93 29.90 0.13
CA ASP A 157 -11.56 30.14 -0.33
C ASP A 157 -10.53 30.09 0.81
N ASN A 158 -10.86 29.50 1.96
CA ASN A 158 -9.87 29.26 3.01
C ASN A 158 -8.86 28.18 2.57
N ALA A 159 -7.58 28.55 2.49
CA ALA A 159 -6.54 27.67 1.98
C ALA A 159 -6.37 26.39 2.79
N THR A 160 -6.42 26.45 4.13
CA THR A 160 -6.27 25.28 5.00
C THR A 160 -7.42 24.29 4.78
N ILE A 161 -8.67 24.75 4.76
CA ILE A 161 -9.82 23.86 4.53
C ILE A 161 -9.72 23.22 3.14
N LEU A 162 -9.34 23.98 2.11
CA LEU A 162 -9.12 23.48 0.76
C LEU A 162 -8.00 22.43 0.69
N ILE A 163 -6.89 22.63 1.40
CA ILE A 163 -5.77 21.67 1.50
C ILE A 163 -6.26 20.36 2.11
N TYR A 164 -6.92 20.41 3.27
CA TYR A 164 -7.41 19.21 3.96
C TYR A 164 -8.49 18.47 3.15
N TYR A 165 -9.35 19.19 2.44
CA TYR A 165 -10.34 18.57 1.56
C TYR A 165 -9.68 17.89 0.35
N ALA A 166 -8.70 18.54 -0.28
CA ALA A 166 -7.91 17.93 -1.36
C ALA A 166 -7.14 16.68 -0.88
N ALA A 167 -6.56 16.75 0.32
CA ALA A 167 -5.94 15.62 1.01
C ALA A 167 -6.89 14.44 1.20
N LEU A 168 -8.11 14.69 1.69
CA LEU A 168 -9.16 13.66 1.82
C LEU A 168 -9.47 13.01 0.47
N LEU A 169 -9.58 13.80 -0.60
CA LEU A 169 -9.85 13.29 -1.95
C LEU A 169 -8.69 12.44 -2.49
N VAL A 170 -7.43 12.89 -2.34
CA VAL A 170 -6.25 12.10 -2.75
C VAL A 170 -6.16 10.79 -1.97
N ARG A 171 -6.34 10.82 -0.64
CA ARG A 171 -6.28 9.61 0.21
C ARG A 171 -7.35 8.58 -0.14
N THR A 172 -8.46 9.02 -0.74
CA THR A 172 -9.59 8.16 -1.13
C THR A 172 -9.58 7.81 -2.62
N GLY A 173 -8.46 8.01 -3.32
CA GLY A 173 -8.30 7.69 -4.73
C GLY A 173 -9.01 8.65 -5.70
N ASN A 174 -9.56 9.76 -5.22
CA ASN A 174 -10.28 10.75 -6.04
C ASN A 174 -9.35 11.93 -6.43
N ALA A 175 -8.14 11.63 -6.91
CA ALA A 175 -7.11 12.65 -7.16
C ALA A 175 -7.55 13.68 -8.21
N SER A 176 -8.24 13.25 -9.26
CA SER A 176 -8.76 14.13 -10.32
C SER A 176 -9.74 15.17 -9.77
N GLN A 177 -10.56 14.77 -8.79
CA GLN A 177 -11.47 15.68 -8.07
C GLN A 177 -10.72 16.59 -7.07
N ALA A 178 -9.57 16.16 -6.56
CA ALA A 178 -8.76 16.94 -5.62
C ALA A 178 -8.08 18.14 -6.29
N LEU A 179 -7.67 17.99 -7.55
CA LEU A 179 -6.94 19.00 -8.32
C LEU A 179 -7.57 20.40 -8.26
N PRO A 180 -8.86 20.62 -8.57
CA PRO A 180 -9.47 21.96 -8.51
C PRO A 180 -9.45 22.58 -7.10
N TYR A 181 -9.51 21.78 -6.03
CA TYR A 181 -9.42 22.30 -4.65
C TYR A 181 -7.99 22.67 -4.28
N ALA A 182 -7.01 21.87 -4.69
CA ALA A 182 -5.60 22.17 -4.46
C ALA A 182 -5.13 23.42 -5.24
N GLU A 183 -5.60 23.60 -6.47
CA GLU A 183 -5.34 24.82 -7.25
C GLU A 183 -5.97 26.06 -6.60
N ARG A 184 -7.18 25.92 -6.05
CA ARG A 184 -7.83 27.00 -5.29
C ARG A 184 -7.04 27.35 -4.04
N ALA A 185 -6.51 26.36 -3.32
CA ALA A 185 -5.68 26.60 -2.15
C ALA A 185 -4.44 27.46 -2.50
N VAL A 186 -3.76 27.17 -3.62
CA VAL A 186 -2.64 27.97 -4.11
C VAL A 186 -3.07 29.38 -4.52
N ARG A 187 -4.24 29.54 -5.14
CA ARG A 187 -4.78 30.88 -5.46
C ARG A 187 -5.09 31.70 -4.21
N SER A 188 -5.60 31.05 -3.17
CA SER A 188 -5.95 31.68 -1.88
C SER A 188 -4.72 32.03 -1.04
N ALA A 189 -3.68 31.20 -1.06
CA ALA A 189 -2.43 31.42 -0.33
C ALA A 189 -1.21 31.15 -1.23
N PRO A 190 -0.82 32.10 -2.09
CA PRO A 190 0.27 31.94 -3.06
C PRO A 190 1.68 31.80 -2.46
N ASP A 191 1.83 32.02 -1.15
CA ASP A 191 3.05 31.89 -0.36
C ASP A 191 3.00 30.68 0.59
N SER A 192 1.93 29.87 0.56
CA SER A 192 1.80 28.67 1.38
C SER A 192 2.58 27.49 0.77
N PRO A 193 3.63 26.97 1.43
CA PRO A 193 4.30 25.74 0.98
C PRO A 193 3.35 24.54 1.00
N ASP A 194 2.40 24.50 1.94
CA ASP A 194 1.47 23.38 2.11
C ASP A 194 0.44 23.32 0.97
N ALA A 195 0.00 24.48 0.45
CA ALA A 195 -0.84 24.55 -0.73
C ALA A 195 -0.13 23.97 -1.97
N TYR A 196 1.13 24.34 -2.20
CA TYR A 196 1.93 23.78 -3.30
C TYR A 196 2.27 22.30 -3.10
N THR A 197 2.50 21.87 -1.87
CA THR A 197 2.70 20.45 -1.54
C THR A 197 1.47 19.63 -1.92
N MET A 198 0.28 20.07 -1.52
CA MET A 198 -0.97 19.39 -1.83
C MET A 198 -1.31 19.44 -3.32
N LEU A 199 -1.04 20.55 -4.00
CA LEU A 199 -1.19 20.63 -5.45
C LEU A 199 -0.30 19.60 -6.17
N GLY A 200 0.96 19.46 -5.75
CA GLY A 200 1.85 18.45 -6.31
C GLY A 200 1.37 17.01 -6.07
N TYR A 201 0.81 16.71 -4.89
CA TYR A 201 0.19 15.40 -4.63
C TYR A 201 -1.00 15.12 -5.56
N ALA A 202 -1.93 16.07 -5.67
CA ALA A 202 -3.10 15.92 -6.54
C ALA A 202 -2.69 15.76 -8.01
N GLN A 203 -1.72 16.55 -8.47
CA GLN A 203 -1.15 16.45 -9.82
C GLN A 203 -0.49 15.09 -10.05
N PHE A 204 0.40 14.65 -9.15
CA PHE A 204 1.12 13.39 -9.30
C PHE A 204 0.19 12.17 -9.33
N ALA A 205 -0.81 12.15 -8.43
CA ALA A 205 -1.80 11.08 -8.38
C ALA A 205 -2.80 11.12 -9.54
N SER A 206 -2.97 12.27 -10.19
CA SER A 206 -3.79 12.43 -11.41
C SER A 206 -2.95 12.42 -12.69
N ASP A 207 -1.74 11.86 -12.63
CA ASP A 207 -0.83 11.69 -13.76
C ASP A 207 -0.29 12.97 -14.44
N HIS A 208 -0.38 14.11 -13.74
CA HIS A 208 0.23 15.38 -14.14
C HIS A 208 1.65 15.51 -13.53
N THR A 209 2.52 14.51 -13.76
CA THR A 209 3.82 14.40 -13.09
C THR A 209 4.74 15.61 -13.32
N LYS A 210 4.74 16.21 -14.52
CA LYS A 210 5.52 17.42 -14.83
C LYS A 210 5.09 18.62 -13.98
N ASP A 211 3.78 18.80 -13.83
CA ASP A 211 3.23 19.89 -13.02
C ASP A 211 3.50 19.66 -11.53
N ALA A 212 3.43 18.40 -11.08
CA ALA A 212 3.78 18.03 -9.71
C ALA A 212 5.24 18.39 -9.37
N VAL A 213 6.18 18.13 -10.29
CA VAL A 213 7.59 18.53 -10.15
C VAL A 213 7.71 20.05 -9.98
N ALA A 214 6.96 20.84 -10.75
CA ALA A 214 6.98 22.30 -10.62
C ALA A 214 6.39 22.77 -9.28
N SER A 215 5.25 22.22 -8.87
CA SER A 215 4.58 22.55 -7.60
C SER A 215 5.46 22.20 -6.39
N TRP A 216 6.07 21.02 -6.35
CA TRP A 216 6.95 20.63 -5.24
C TRP A 216 8.26 21.40 -5.19
N LYS A 217 8.83 21.78 -6.35
CA LYS A 217 9.96 22.73 -6.38
C LYS A 217 9.57 24.06 -5.73
N ARG A 218 8.40 24.60 -6.10
CA ARG A 218 7.90 25.85 -5.54
C ARG A 218 7.66 25.75 -4.02
N SER A 219 7.10 24.64 -3.55
CA SER A 219 6.96 24.38 -2.13
C SER A 219 8.32 24.41 -1.40
N LEU A 220 9.33 23.72 -1.94
CA LEU A 220 10.66 23.64 -1.33
C LEU A 220 11.43 24.97 -1.34
N GLU A 221 11.15 25.86 -2.29
CA GLU A 221 11.65 27.24 -2.29
C GLU A 221 11.08 28.06 -1.13
N LEU A 222 9.80 27.85 -0.80
CA LEU A 222 9.11 28.54 0.29
C LEU A 222 9.51 27.97 1.67
N ARG A 223 9.58 26.64 1.77
CA ARG A 223 9.98 25.93 3.00
C ARG A 223 10.72 24.62 2.67
N PRO A 224 11.99 24.48 3.06
CA PRO A 224 12.70 23.21 2.92
C PRO A 224 12.03 22.10 3.75
N ASP A 225 11.68 21.00 3.08
CA ASP A 225 11.04 19.84 3.70
C ASP A 225 11.67 18.54 3.16
N PRO A 226 12.25 17.66 4.01
CA PRO A 226 12.82 16.39 3.58
C PRO A 226 11.83 15.43 2.91
N ALA A 227 10.57 15.38 3.36
CA ALA A 227 9.54 14.51 2.79
C ALA A 227 9.16 15.00 1.39
N VAL A 228 8.92 16.30 1.22
CA VAL A 228 8.65 16.88 -0.11
C VAL A 228 9.84 16.70 -1.06
N ARG A 229 11.08 16.75 -0.55
CA ARG A 229 12.28 16.46 -1.35
C ARG A 229 12.30 15.02 -1.88
N GLN A 230 11.86 14.05 -1.07
CA GLN A 230 11.77 12.65 -1.51
C GLN A 230 10.68 12.47 -2.58
N LEU A 231 9.51 13.12 -2.42
CA LEU A 231 8.44 13.13 -3.42
C LEU A 231 8.93 13.73 -4.74
N LEU A 232 9.58 14.89 -4.69
CA LEU A 232 10.16 15.55 -5.86
C LEU A 232 11.18 14.63 -6.54
N ALA A 233 12.07 14.00 -5.79
CA ALA A 233 13.05 13.07 -6.35
C ALA A 233 12.38 11.88 -7.04
N LYS A 234 11.28 11.35 -6.48
CA LYS A 234 10.48 10.28 -7.12
C LYS A 234 9.87 10.77 -8.44
N ALA A 235 9.14 11.88 -8.42
CA ALA A 235 8.50 12.41 -9.61
C ALA A 235 9.49 12.82 -10.71
N GLN A 236 10.68 13.30 -10.36
CA GLN A 236 11.74 13.59 -11.34
C GLN A 236 12.30 12.32 -12.01
N ARG A 237 12.42 11.22 -11.28
CA ARG A 237 12.81 9.93 -11.89
C ARG A 237 11.73 9.44 -12.84
N GLU A 238 10.47 9.55 -12.44
CA GLU A 238 9.32 9.21 -13.27
C GLU A 238 9.23 10.08 -14.53
N GLU A 239 9.25 11.40 -14.39
CA GLU A 239 9.25 12.36 -15.50
C GLU A 239 10.37 12.08 -16.51
N LYS A 240 11.56 11.75 -16.01
CA LYS A 240 12.72 11.42 -16.86
C LYS A 240 12.56 10.08 -17.56
N ALA A 241 12.03 9.07 -16.89
CA ALA A 241 11.85 7.73 -17.46
C ALA A 241 10.74 7.71 -18.52
N GLU A 242 9.71 8.54 -18.34
CA GLU A 242 8.50 8.54 -19.17
C GLU A 242 8.46 9.65 -20.23
N SER A 243 9.55 10.42 -20.39
CA SER A 243 9.55 11.60 -21.27
C SER A 243 9.17 11.32 -22.72
N ASP A 244 9.47 10.10 -23.18
CA ASP A 244 9.30 9.64 -24.56
C ASP A 244 8.17 8.60 -24.68
N PHE A 245 7.36 8.43 -23.63
CA PHE A 245 6.28 7.45 -23.62
C PHE A 245 5.12 7.94 -24.48
N SER A 246 4.45 6.99 -25.11
CA SER A 246 3.18 7.17 -25.78
C SER A 246 2.05 6.77 -24.85
N GLN A 247 0.88 7.39 -25.07
CA GLN A 247 -0.33 7.14 -24.31
C GLN A 247 -1.35 6.38 -25.17
N GLY A 248 -2.01 5.40 -24.58
CA GLY A 248 -3.22 4.76 -25.08
C GLY A 248 -4.31 4.77 -24.03
N GLU A 249 -5.54 4.54 -24.44
CA GLU A 249 -6.70 4.51 -23.52
C GLU A 249 -7.60 3.32 -23.84
N SER A 250 -8.30 2.86 -22.81
CA SER A 250 -9.34 1.83 -22.84
C SER A 250 -10.53 2.29 -21.99
N SER A 251 -11.49 1.41 -21.71
CA SER A 251 -12.67 1.80 -20.94
C SER A 251 -12.34 2.17 -19.51
N HIS A 252 -11.39 1.46 -18.89
CA HIS A 252 -11.04 1.66 -17.48
C HIS A 252 -9.55 1.96 -17.24
N PHE A 253 -8.71 1.94 -18.28
CA PHE A 253 -7.27 2.14 -18.13
C PHE A 253 -6.71 3.20 -19.06
N THR A 254 -5.75 3.96 -18.54
CA THR A 254 -4.84 4.81 -19.31
C THR A 254 -3.48 4.11 -19.35
N LEU A 255 -2.94 3.86 -20.55
CA LEU A 255 -1.71 3.09 -20.75
C LEU A 255 -0.56 4.00 -21.19
N HIS A 256 0.52 4.03 -20.43
CA HIS A 256 1.77 4.70 -20.75
C HIS A 256 2.83 3.66 -21.15
N TYR A 257 3.48 3.84 -22.29
CA TYR A 257 4.46 2.86 -22.79
C TYR A 257 5.51 3.47 -23.72
N GLU A 258 6.72 2.89 -23.71
CA GLU A 258 7.72 3.19 -24.72
C GLU A 258 7.38 2.48 -26.04
N GLY A 259 6.98 3.24 -27.07
CA GLY A 259 6.48 2.69 -28.33
C GLY A 259 7.44 1.78 -29.10
N LYS A 260 8.76 1.86 -28.83
CA LYS A 260 9.78 1.01 -29.48
C LYS A 260 9.99 -0.33 -28.80
N GLN A 261 9.62 -0.47 -27.53
CA GLN A 261 9.99 -1.64 -26.72
C GLN A 261 8.84 -2.62 -26.51
N THR A 262 7.60 -2.20 -26.76
CA THR A 262 6.42 -3.06 -26.69
C THR A 262 5.79 -3.20 -28.06
N SER A 263 5.41 -4.42 -28.43
CA SER A 263 4.62 -4.63 -29.66
C SER A 263 3.17 -4.21 -29.43
N GLU A 264 2.50 -3.73 -30.47
CA GLU A 264 1.06 -3.39 -30.40
C GLU A 264 0.22 -4.61 -30.02
N ALA A 265 0.55 -5.78 -30.57
CA ALA A 265 -0.13 -7.03 -30.26
C ALA A 265 -0.03 -7.38 -28.76
N PHE A 266 1.16 -7.21 -28.15
CA PHE A 266 1.34 -7.44 -26.72
C PHE A 266 0.55 -6.44 -25.88
N ARG A 267 0.59 -5.14 -26.23
CA ARG A 267 -0.20 -4.10 -25.52
C ARG A 267 -1.70 -4.41 -25.55
N ASN A 268 -2.21 -4.83 -26.70
CA ASN A 268 -3.62 -5.18 -26.85
C ASN A 268 -3.99 -6.42 -26.01
N GLN A 269 -3.12 -7.43 -25.94
CA GLN A 269 -3.32 -8.58 -25.04
C GLN A 269 -3.32 -8.17 -23.57
N LEU A 270 -2.39 -7.30 -23.17
CA LEU A 270 -2.26 -6.82 -21.79
C LEU A 270 -3.50 -6.03 -21.36
N ILE A 271 -3.96 -5.09 -22.19
CA ILE A 271 -5.19 -4.33 -21.90
C ILE A 271 -6.41 -5.24 -21.90
N ALA A 272 -6.53 -6.19 -22.82
CA ALA A 272 -7.65 -7.14 -22.81
C ALA A 272 -7.67 -8.01 -21.55
N ALA A 273 -6.50 -8.43 -21.04
CA ALA A 273 -6.39 -9.15 -19.78
C ALA A 273 -6.84 -8.27 -18.60
N LEU A 274 -6.35 -7.03 -18.52
CA LEU A 274 -6.72 -6.08 -17.46
C LEU A 274 -8.22 -5.74 -17.47
N GLU A 275 -8.84 -5.55 -18.64
CA GLU A 275 -10.28 -5.30 -18.76
C GLU A 275 -11.10 -6.53 -18.32
N SER A 276 -10.65 -7.74 -18.68
CA SER A 276 -11.28 -8.98 -18.19
C SER A 276 -11.16 -9.12 -16.67
N ASP A 277 -9.98 -8.83 -16.11
CA ASP A 277 -9.75 -8.89 -14.67
C ASP A 277 -10.54 -7.81 -13.94
N TYR A 278 -10.72 -6.63 -14.54
CA TYR A 278 -11.56 -5.56 -14.01
C TYR A 278 -13.02 -6.01 -13.90
N GLU A 279 -13.58 -6.63 -14.93
CA GLU A 279 -14.95 -7.17 -14.90
C GLU A 279 -15.12 -8.25 -13.82
N ASP A 280 -14.13 -9.14 -13.70
CA ASP A 280 -14.08 -10.14 -12.63
C ASP A 280 -14.07 -9.49 -11.23
N LEU A 281 -13.22 -8.49 -11.02
CA LEU A 281 -13.12 -7.78 -9.74
C LEU A 281 -14.39 -6.98 -9.43
N VAL A 282 -15.07 -6.41 -10.42
CA VAL A 282 -16.39 -5.77 -10.23
C VAL A 282 -17.42 -6.80 -9.77
N ARG A 283 -17.43 -7.99 -10.36
CA ARG A 283 -18.33 -9.07 -9.94
C ARG A 283 -18.01 -9.54 -8.52
N ASP A 284 -16.73 -9.69 -8.20
CA ASP A 284 -16.30 -10.32 -6.95
C ASP A 284 -16.27 -9.33 -5.78
N LEU A 285 -15.86 -8.08 -5.99
CA LEU A 285 -15.72 -7.05 -4.93
C LEU A 285 -16.78 -5.94 -4.99
N GLY A 286 -17.51 -5.81 -6.09
CA GLY A 286 -18.56 -4.80 -6.25
C GLY A 286 -18.04 -3.50 -6.86
N ASN A 287 -18.25 -2.38 -6.16
CA ASN A 287 -18.10 -1.05 -6.76
C ASN A 287 -16.67 -0.79 -7.31
N PRO A 288 -16.53 -0.45 -8.60
CA PRO A 288 -15.22 -0.19 -9.19
C PRO A 288 -14.58 1.13 -8.74
N PRO A 289 -13.27 1.29 -8.98
CA PRO A 289 -12.61 2.60 -9.01
C PRO A 289 -13.31 3.56 -10.00
N ARG A 290 -13.39 4.84 -9.63
CA ARG A 290 -14.15 5.86 -10.39
C ARG A 290 -13.39 6.45 -11.58
N ASP A 291 -12.09 6.62 -11.41
CA ASP A 291 -11.19 7.18 -12.42
C ASP A 291 -10.50 6.03 -13.16
N ASN A 292 -10.04 6.30 -14.39
CA ASN A 292 -9.23 5.34 -15.13
C ASN A 292 -7.96 5.01 -14.32
N ILE A 293 -7.63 3.72 -14.26
CA ILE A 293 -6.42 3.24 -13.60
C ILE A 293 -5.25 3.47 -14.55
N LEU A 294 -4.24 4.19 -14.08
CA LEU A 294 -3.03 4.40 -14.85
C LEU A 294 -2.18 3.13 -14.85
N VAL A 295 -1.75 2.72 -16.04
CA VAL A 295 -0.89 1.56 -16.28
C VAL A 295 0.35 2.04 -17.00
N THR A 296 1.53 1.82 -16.44
CA THR A 296 2.80 2.22 -17.06
C THR A 296 3.67 1.00 -17.34
N LEU A 297 4.00 0.79 -18.61
CA LEU A 297 4.87 -0.28 -19.08
C LEU A 297 6.32 0.20 -19.13
N TYR A 298 7.18 -0.38 -18.31
CA TYR A 298 8.58 -0.02 -18.19
C TYR A 298 9.52 -1.07 -18.78
N THR A 299 10.65 -0.58 -19.26
CA THR A 299 11.85 -1.42 -19.43
C THR A 299 12.38 -1.83 -18.05
N GLU A 300 13.11 -2.95 -17.96
CA GLU A 300 13.69 -3.41 -16.68
C GLU A 300 14.48 -2.32 -15.94
N GLN A 301 15.34 -1.59 -16.67
CA GLN A 301 16.16 -0.52 -16.07
C GLN A 301 15.29 0.66 -15.61
N ALA A 302 14.32 1.08 -16.44
CA ALA A 302 13.44 2.20 -16.09
C ALA A 302 12.53 1.85 -14.90
N PHE A 303 12.06 0.60 -14.83
CA PHE A 303 11.28 0.11 -13.70
C PHE A 303 12.05 0.26 -12.40
N PHE A 304 13.27 -0.29 -12.35
CA PHE A 304 14.13 -0.19 -11.17
C PHE A 304 14.48 1.27 -10.82
N ASP A 305 14.82 2.10 -11.81
CA ASP A 305 15.19 3.50 -11.57
C ASP A 305 14.03 4.30 -10.95
N VAL A 306 12.78 3.98 -11.31
CA VAL A 306 11.59 4.67 -10.82
C VAL A 306 11.14 4.12 -9.46
N THR A 307 10.95 2.80 -9.36
CA THR A 307 10.33 2.14 -8.20
C THR A 307 11.33 1.75 -7.13
N HIS A 308 12.60 1.57 -7.49
CA HIS A 308 13.62 0.90 -6.69
C HIS A 308 13.28 -0.53 -6.25
N ALA A 309 12.20 -1.10 -6.82
CA ALA A 309 11.81 -2.48 -6.61
C ALA A 309 12.70 -3.41 -7.45
N PRO A 310 13.08 -4.59 -6.95
CA PRO A 310 13.88 -5.54 -7.70
C PRO A 310 13.13 -6.00 -8.96
N THR A 311 13.90 -6.36 -9.99
CA THR A 311 13.43 -6.64 -11.35
C THR A 311 12.50 -7.85 -11.50
N TRP A 312 12.40 -8.70 -10.48
CA TRP A 312 11.49 -9.85 -10.46
C TRP A 312 10.10 -9.52 -9.91
N SER A 313 9.86 -8.29 -9.44
CA SER A 313 8.52 -7.82 -9.08
C SER A 313 7.67 -7.79 -10.35
N GLY A 314 6.76 -8.76 -10.53
CA GLY A 314 6.06 -8.95 -11.80
C GLY A 314 5.17 -7.77 -12.21
N ALA A 315 4.76 -6.96 -11.25
CA ALA A 315 4.24 -5.60 -11.39
C ALA A 315 4.23 -4.95 -9.99
N MET A 316 3.83 -3.67 -9.90
CA MET A 316 3.67 -2.96 -8.63
C MET A 316 2.50 -1.99 -8.75
N ASN A 317 1.63 -1.94 -7.74
CA ASN A 317 0.60 -0.93 -7.59
C ASN A 317 0.94 0.07 -6.48
N ASP A 318 1.30 1.30 -6.86
CA ASP A 318 1.50 2.42 -5.93
C ASP A 318 0.42 3.52 -6.07
N GLY A 319 -0.77 3.12 -6.50
CA GLY A 319 -1.81 3.99 -7.07
C GLY A 319 -1.71 4.11 -8.60
N LYS A 320 -0.57 3.69 -9.17
CA LYS A 320 -0.34 3.46 -10.59
C LYS A 320 0.08 2.00 -10.75
N LEU A 321 -0.44 1.30 -11.76
CA LEU A 321 -0.03 -0.07 -12.07
C LEU A 321 1.23 -0.05 -12.94
N ARG A 322 2.37 -0.40 -12.37
CA ARG A 322 3.68 -0.36 -13.05
C ARG A 322 4.12 -1.77 -13.41
N ILE A 323 4.39 -2.01 -14.69
CA ILE A 323 4.64 -3.35 -15.21
C ILE A 323 6.00 -3.37 -15.95
N PRO A 324 6.99 -4.15 -15.50
CA PRO A 324 8.20 -4.39 -16.28
C PRO A 324 7.87 -5.32 -17.47
N VAL A 325 8.21 -4.90 -18.68
CA VAL A 325 7.83 -5.61 -19.92
C VAL A 325 9.01 -6.10 -20.78
N SER A 326 10.25 -5.90 -20.32
CA SER A 326 11.44 -6.36 -21.05
C SER A 326 11.43 -7.88 -21.22
N GLY A 327 11.65 -8.34 -22.46
CA GLY A 327 11.66 -9.77 -22.80
C GLY A 327 10.28 -10.41 -22.97
N LEU A 328 9.19 -9.69 -22.68
CA LEU A 328 7.82 -10.20 -22.85
C LEU A 328 7.27 -9.91 -24.24
N SER A 329 6.63 -10.91 -24.85
CA SER A 329 5.99 -10.80 -26.17
C SER A 329 4.51 -11.17 -26.18
N SER A 330 4.03 -11.75 -25.07
CA SER A 330 2.64 -12.14 -24.83
C SER A 330 2.35 -12.10 -23.34
N VAL A 331 1.08 -11.97 -22.95
CA VAL A 331 0.67 -12.11 -21.55
C VAL A 331 0.74 -13.59 -21.18
N THR A 332 1.65 -13.98 -20.28
CA THR A 332 1.73 -15.35 -19.77
C THR A 332 0.71 -15.58 -18.65
N PRO A 333 0.37 -16.84 -18.31
CA PRO A 333 -0.49 -17.13 -17.16
C PRO A 333 0.05 -16.54 -15.85
N GLU A 334 1.37 -16.54 -15.67
CA GLU A 334 2.04 -15.97 -14.50
C GLU A 334 1.89 -14.45 -14.47
N LEU A 335 2.08 -13.76 -15.60
CA LEU A 335 1.87 -12.33 -15.68
C LEU A 335 0.40 -11.99 -15.45
N ALA A 336 -0.54 -12.70 -16.07
CA ALA A 336 -1.97 -12.49 -15.85
C ALA A 336 -2.35 -12.61 -14.36
N ARG A 337 -1.83 -13.62 -13.66
CA ARG A 337 -2.02 -13.78 -12.21
C ARG A 337 -1.52 -12.56 -11.44
N VAL A 338 -0.30 -12.09 -11.75
CA VAL A 338 0.28 -10.91 -11.07
C VAL A 338 -0.50 -9.65 -11.40
N LEU A 339 -0.93 -9.45 -12.65
CA LEU A 339 -1.74 -8.30 -13.03
C LEU A 339 -3.06 -8.26 -12.25
N LYS A 340 -3.74 -9.40 -12.09
CA LYS A 340 -4.97 -9.48 -11.29
C LYS A 340 -4.72 -9.15 -9.82
N HIS A 341 -3.63 -9.67 -9.23
CA HIS A 341 -3.22 -9.32 -7.86
C HIS A 341 -3.01 -7.81 -7.71
N GLU A 342 -2.18 -7.23 -8.56
CA GLU A 342 -1.86 -5.81 -8.47
C GLU A 342 -3.09 -4.93 -8.74
N LEU A 343 -3.98 -5.35 -9.65
CA LEU A 343 -5.22 -4.64 -9.92
C LEU A 343 -6.18 -4.68 -8.71
N ALA A 344 -6.22 -5.79 -7.97
CA ALA A 344 -7.05 -5.94 -6.78
C ALA A 344 -6.73 -4.87 -5.71
N HIS A 345 -5.46 -4.45 -5.57
CA HIS A 345 -5.09 -3.38 -4.64
C HIS A 345 -5.84 -2.07 -4.88
N SER A 346 -6.08 -1.69 -6.14
CA SER A 346 -6.86 -0.49 -6.49
C SER A 346 -8.31 -0.60 -6.00
N PHE A 347 -8.92 -1.77 -6.16
CA PHE A 347 -10.29 -2.03 -5.70
C PHE A 347 -10.37 -2.05 -4.17
N ILE A 348 -9.47 -2.76 -3.51
CA ILE A 348 -9.46 -2.86 -2.04
C ILE A 348 -9.23 -1.49 -1.41
N THR A 349 -8.31 -0.69 -1.96
CA THR A 349 -8.05 0.68 -1.51
C THR A 349 -9.30 1.55 -1.64
N GLN A 350 -9.98 1.51 -2.78
CA GLN A 350 -11.21 2.26 -3.01
C GLN A 350 -12.34 1.83 -2.06
N LEU A 351 -12.58 0.53 -1.94
CA LEU A 351 -13.68 -0.04 -1.15
C LEU A 351 -13.48 0.13 0.35
N SER A 352 -12.22 0.13 0.82
CA SER A 352 -11.88 0.35 2.24
C SER A 352 -11.63 1.82 2.58
N GLY A 353 -11.67 2.74 1.62
CA GLY A 353 -11.27 4.13 1.82
C GLY A 353 -9.81 4.29 2.27
N GLY A 354 -8.92 3.38 1.83
CA GLY A 354 -7.51 3.35 2.20
C GLY A 354 -7.22 2.82 3.61
N ARG A 355 -8.19 2.13 4.24
CA ARG A 355 -8.10 1.68 5.64
C ARG A 355 -7.97 0.17 5.83
N CYS A 356 -7.89 -0.59 4.75
CA CYS A 356 -7.69 -2.04 4.84
C CYS A 356 -6.36 -2.35 5.53
N PRO A 357 -6.33 -3.13 6.63
CA PRO A 357 -5.08 -3.52 7.25
C PRO A 357 -4.29 -4.46 6.31
N PRO A 358 -2.94 -4.44 6.36
CA PRO A 358 -2.09 -5.22 5.46
C PRO A 358 -2.51 -6.68 5.29
N TRP A 359 -2.77 -7.41 6.37
CA TRP A 359 -3.16 -8.82 6.27
C TRP A 359 -4.46 -9.05 5.49
N LEU A 360 -5.47 -8.20 5.69
CA LEU A 360 -6.73 -8.33 4.97
C LEU A 360 -6.56 -7.90 3.53
N HIS A 361 -5.78 -6.85 3.29
CA HIS A 361 -5.50 -6.33 1.96
C HIS A 361 -4.78 -7.37 1.11
N GLU A 362 -3.65 -7.88 1.58
CA GLU A 362 -2.85 -8.90 0.88
C GLU A 362 -3.59 -10.24 0.80
N GLY A 363 -4.34 -10.61 1.84
CA GLY A 363 -5.14 -11.83 1.84
C GLY A 363 -6.25 -11.82 0.79
N ILE A 364 -6.94 -10.69 0.61
CA ILE A 364 -7.97 -10.53 -0.45
C ILE A 364 -7.31 -10.53 -1.83
N ALA A 365 -6.22 -9.78 -2.01
CA ALA A 365 -5.50 -9.75 -3.29
C ALA A 365 -5.04 -11.16 -3.71
N GLN A 366 -4.48 -11.94 -2.78
CA GLN A 366 -4.10 -13.34 -3.02
C GLN A 366 -5.29 -14.27 -3.25
N LEU A 367 -6.42 -14.09 -2.55
CA LEU A 367 -7.61 -14.92 -2.72
C LEU A 367 -8.21 -14.80 -4.13
N LEU A 368 -8.12 -13.61 -4.73
CA LEU A 368 -8.66 -13.32 -6.06
C LEU A 368 -7.79 -13.85 -7.20
N GLU A 369 -6.58 -14.31 -6.89
CA GLU A 369 -5.75 -15.03 -7.83
C GLU A 369 -6.25 -16.46 -8.04
N PRO A 370 -5.92 -17.10 -9.17
CA PRO A 370 -6.01 -18.56 -9.32
C PRO A 370 -4.96 -19.31 -8.48
N LYS A 371 -4.79 -18.96 -7.20
CA LYS A 371 -3.85 -19.57 -6.24
C LYS A 371 -4.63 -20.24 -5.11
N SER A 372 -4.06 -21.28 -4.52
CA SER A 372 -4.56 -21.91 -3.29
C SER A 372 -3.43 -22.02 -2.28
N LEU A 373 -3.77 -22.26 -1.01
CA LEU A 373 -2.79 -22.50 0.05
C LEU A 373 -1.86 -23.69 -0.20
N GLY A 374 -2.21 -24.63 -1.08
CA GLY A 374 -1.31 -25.72 -1.48
C GLY A 374 -0.63 -26.43 -0.30
N GLY A 375 0.71 -26.55 -0.35
CA GLY A 375 1.54 -27.12 0.71
C GLY A 375 1.63 -26.25 1.97
N ASP A 376 1.51 -24.93 1.81
CA ASP A 376 1.57 -23.94 2.90
C ASP A 376 0.46 -24.18 3.92
N GLY A 377 -0.72 -24.66 3.48
CA GLY A 377 -1.84 -24.98 4.35
C GLY A 377 -1.48 -26.00 5.46
N HIS A 378 -0.69 -27.02 5.12
CA HIS A 378 -0.24 -28.01 6.11
C HIS A 378 0.77 -27.40 7.10
N GLN A 379 1.73 -26.64 6.58
CA GLN A 379 2.72 -25.95 7.42
C GLN A 379 2.04 -24.96 8.39
N LEU A 380 1.04 -24.22 7.92
CA LEU A 380 0.23 -23.35 8.76
C LEU A 380 -0.55 -24.13 9.81
N ALA A 381 -1.17 -25.26 9.46
CA ALA A 381 -1.86 -26.12 10.45
C ALA A 381 -0.91 -26.56 11.59
N VAL A 382 0.34 -26.89 11.26
CA VAL A 382 1.37 -27.21 12.25
C VAL A 382 1.75 -25.99 13.10
N LEU A 383 1.97 -24.82 12.49
CA LEU A 383 2.31 -23.58 13.21
C LEU A 383 1.22 -23.16 14.20
N PHE A 384 -0.05 -23.19 13.78
CA PHE A 384 -1.20 -22.88 14.65
C PHE A 384 -1.32 -23.89 15.79
N LYS A 385 -1.12 -25.19 15.53
CA LYS A 385 -1.12 -26.23 16.56
C LYS A 385 0.00 -26.04 17.60
N MET A 386 1.15 -25.51 17.17
CA MET A 386 2.28 -25.19 18.05
C MET A 386 2.20 -23.80 18.68
N GLN A 387 1.16 -23.00 18.38
CA GLN A 387 1.03 -21.60 18.80
C GLN A 387 2.24 -20.74 18.37
N GLN A 388 2.79 -21.03 17.20
CA GLN A 388 3.89 -20.30 16.57
C GLN A 388 3.44 -19.43 15.39
N ASN A 389 2.13 -19.30 15.19
CA ASN A 389 1.55 -18.41 14.22
C ASN A 389 1.76 -16.93 14.60
N ILE A 390 1.64 -16.03 13.62
CA ILE A 390 1.71 -14.59 13.87
C ILE A 390 0.34 -14.12 14.40
N PRO A 391 0.29 -13.34 15.49
CA PRO A 391 -0.96 -12.73 15.94
C PRO A 391 -1.53 -11.76 14.89
N LEU A 392 -2.84 -11.82 14.60
CA LEU A 392 -3.47 -10.98 13.56
C LEU A 392 -3.26 -9.47 13.80
N ASN A 393 -3.24 -9.03 15.05
CA ASN A 393 -2.96 -7.64 15.40
C ASN A 393 -1.53 -7.20 15.04
N ALA A 394 -0.55 -8.12 15.04
CA ALA A 394 0.80 -7.84 14.58
C ALA A 394 0.87 -7.72 13.05
N LEU A 395 -0.06 -8.37 12.33
CA LEU A 395 -0.20 -8.29 10.88
C LEU A 395 -0.96 -7.03 10.40
N GLU A 396 -1.38 -6.13 11.30
CA GLU A 396 -1.83 -4.78 10.91
C GLU A 396 -0.64 -3.86 10.57
N GLY A 397 0.58 -4.23 10.99
CA GLY A 397 1.81 -3.50 10.69
C GLY A 397 2.37 -3.81 9.29
N SER A 398 3.35 -3.01 8.85
CA SER A 398 4.03 -3.27 7.58
C SER A 398 4.80 -4.59 7.62
N PHE A 399 4.57 -5.44 6.62
CA PHE A 399 5.27 -6.73 6.49
C PHE A 399 6.76 -6.55 6.19
N MET A 400 7.18 -5.36 5.75
CA MET A 400 8.60 -5.02 5.58
C MET A 400 9.39 -4.99 6.90
N ASN A 401 8.71 -4.99 8.05
CA ASN A 401 9.35 -5.08 9.36
C ASN A 401 9.67 -6.53 9.77
N PHE A 402 9.18 -7.53 9.02
CA PHE A 402 9.44 -8.94 9.28
C PHE A 402 10.72 -9.41 8.59
N SER A 403 11.35 -10.47 9.13
CA SER A 403 12.36 -11.21 8.37
C SER A 403 11.75 -11.87 7.14
N GLY A 404 12.56 -12.29 6.16
CA GLY A 404 12.06 -12.96 4.96
C GLY A 404 11.15 -14.16 5.25
N ALA A 405 11.59 -15.05 6.15
CA ALA A 405 10.79 -16.20 6.59
C ALA A 405 9.49 -15.80 7.31
N GLN A 406 9.52 -14.74 8.14
CA GLN A 406 8.33 -14.24 8.81
C GLN A 406 7.35 -13.56 7.85
N ALA A 407 7.85 -12.83 6.86
CA ALA A 407 7.03 -12.21 5.83
C ALA A 407 6.31 -13.26 4.99
N TYR A 408 7.01 -14.34 4.61
CA TYR A 408 6.39 -15.48 3.91
C TYR A 408 5.22 -16.07 4.71
N VAL A 409 5.43 -16.33 6.02
CA VAL A 409 4.36 -16.81 6.91
C VAL A 409 3.23 -15.78 7.01
N ALA A 410 3.53 -14.48 7.12
CA ALA A 410 2.54 -13.42 7.17
C ALA A 410 1.62 -13.40 5.93
N TYR A 411 2.17 -13.55 4.72
CA TYR A 411 1.38 -13.64 3.49
C TYR A 411 0.52 -14.91 3.46
N ALA A 412 1.07 -16.06 3.86
CA ALA A 412 0.35 -17.33 3.90
C ALA A 412 -0.80 -17.31 4.93
N GLU A 413 -0.55 -16.79 6.14
CA GLU A 413 -1.56 -16.61 7.18
C GLU A 413 -2.66 -15.64 6.75
N SER A 414 -2.29 -14.56 6.05
CA SER A 414 -3.24 -13.59 5.48
C SER A 414 -4.19 -14.25 4.48
N LEU A 415 -3.64 -15.03 3.54
CA LEU A 415 -4.45 -15.79 2.59
C LEU A 415 -5.33 -16.82 3.32
N ALA A 416 -4.82 -17.50 4.34
CA ALA A 416 -5.58 -18.48 5.10
C ALA A 416 -6.75 -17.85 5.86
N ALA A 417 -6.53 -16.72 6.52
CA ALA A 417 -7.56 -15.98 7.23
C ALA A 417 -8.68 -15.52 6.28
N VAL A 418 -8.32 -14.94 5.14
CA VAL A 418 -9.31 -14.46 4.16
C VAL A 418 -10.01 -15.63 3.45
N SER A 419 -9.31 -16.74 3.18
CA SER A 419 -9.91 -17.97 2.66
C SER A 419 -10.93 -18.55 3.64
N TYR A 420 -10.61 -18.58 4.95
CA TYR A 420 -11.57 -19.01 5.98
C TYR A 420 -12.82 -18.12 5.99
N ILE A 421 -12.65 -16.80 5.93
CA ILE A 421 -13.77 -15.85 5.89
C ILE A 421 -14.62 -16.11 4.63
N ASN A 422 -13.98 -16.26 3.47
CA ASN A 422 -14.68 -16.49 2.21
C ASN A 422 -15.39 -17.85 2.18
N ASP A 423 -14.76 -18.92 2.63
CA ASP A 423 -15.34 -20.27 2.63
C ASP A 423 -16.51 -20.40 3.62
N SER A 424 -16.45 -19.66 4.74
CA SER A 424 -17.45 -19.75 5.83
C SER A 424 -18.61 -18.76 5.69
N TYR A 425 -18.34 -17.55 5.20
CA TYR A 425 -19.29 -16.43 5.17
C TYR A 425 -19.54 -15.88 3.76
N GLY A 426 -18.64 -16.17 2.81
CA GLY A 426 -18.73 -15.72 1.43
C GLY A 426 -18.12 -14.34 1.18
N MET A 427 -17.82 -14.08 -0.09
CA MET A 427 -17.23 -12.83 -0.55
C MET A 427 -18.09 -11.59 -0.20
N SER A 428 -19.41 -11.73 -0.08
CA SER A 428 -20.29 -10.63 0.34
C SER A 428 -19.97 -10.09 1.73
N ASP A 429 -19.50 -10.92 2.66
CA ASP A 429 -19.11 -10.46 3.99
C ASP A 429 -17.71 -9.83 4.00
N ILE A 430 -16.80 -10.26 3.10
CA ILE A 430 -15.55 -9.53 2.83
C ILE A 430 -15.86 -8.11 2.34
N GLN A 431 -16.78 -7.96 1.39
CA GLN A 431 -17.22 -6.65 0.90
C GLN A 431 -17.77 -5.78 2.03
N ARG A 432 -18.62 -6.33 2.91
CA ARG A 432 -19.15 -5.59 4.08
C ARG A 432 -18.07 -5.22 5.08
N ILE A 433 -17.05 -6.04 5.29
CA ILE A 433 -15.89 -5.67 6.12
C ILE A 433 -15.16 -4.47 5.51
N LEU A 434 -14.85 -4.50 4.20
CA LEU A 434 -14.23 -3.36 3.50
C LEU A 434 -15.09 -2.09 3.60
N GLU A 435 -16.41 -2.22 3.39
CA GLU A 435 -17.34 -1.10 3.52
C GLU A 435 -17.32 -0.51 4.94
N ARG A 436 -17.34 -1.34 5.98
CA ARG A 436 -17.25 -0.87 7.38
C ARG A 436 -15.93 -0.17 7.67
N LEU A 437 -14.82 -0.65 7.10
CA LEU A 437 -13.52 0.02 7.21
C LEU A 437 -13.57 1.41 6.59
N SER A 438 -14.19 1.55 5.41
CA SER A 438 -14.38 2.85 4.75
C SER A 438 -15.22 3.84 5.57
N GLN A 439 -16.13 3.32 6.39
CA GLN A 439 -17.04 4.09 7.23
C GLN A 439 -16.41 4.55 8.55
N GLY A 440 -15.20 4.12 8.88
CA GLY A 440 -14.57 4.55 10.13
C GLY A 440 -14.12 3.45 11.07
N ASN A 441 -14.60 2.22 10.86
CA ASN A 441 -14.47 1.17 11.87
C ASN A 441 -13.02 0.66 11.93
N SER A 442 -12.57 0.29 13.14
CA SER A 442 -11.38 -0.56 13.29
C SER A 442 -11.64 -1.94 12.67
N THR A 443 -10.60 -2.66 12.27
CA THR A 443 -10.72 -4.03 11.73
C THR A 443 -11.53 -4.94 12.64
N GLU A 444 -11.23 -4.95 13.94
CA GLU A 444 -11.91 -5.83 14.89
C GLU A 444 -13.41 -5.48 15.03
N ALA A 445 -13.75 -4.18 15.07
CA ALA A 445 -15.14 -3.74 15.06
C ALA A 445 -15.87 -4.14 13.75
N ALA A 446 -15.19 -4.07 12.61
CA ALA A 446 -15.74 -4.50 11.33
C ALA A 446 -15.99 -6.02 11.30
N LEU A 447 -15.05 -6.83 11.79
CA LEU A 447 -15.20 -8.28 11.93
C LEU A 447 -16.35 -8.63 12.88
N ARG A 448 -16.40 -8.01 14.06
CA ARG A 448 -17.43 -8.28 15.08
C ARG A 448 -18.83 -7.94 14.59
N ALA A 449 -18.96 -6.87 13.81
CA ALA A 449 -20.24 -6.41 13.28
C ALA A 449 -20.71 -7.15 12.01
N THR A 450 -19.83 -7.91 11.36
CA THR A 450 -20.16 -8.63 10.11
C THR A 450 -20.20 -10.14 10.31
N ILE A 451 -19.16 -10.73 10.90
CA ILE A 451 -19.02 -12.19 11.07
C ILE A 451 -19.07 -12.61 12.55
N HIS A 452 -19.44 -11.70 13.45
CA HIS A 452 -19.54 -11.96 14.89
C HIS A 452 -18.26 -12.50 15.54
N SER A 453 -17.10 -12.17 14.96
CA SER A 453 -15.79 -12.63 15.41
C SER A 453 -14.88 -11.46 15.78
N ASP A 454 -14.01 -11.66 16.75
CA ASP A 454 -12.87 -10.80 17.05
C ASP A 454 -11.56 -11.53 16.75
N TYR A 455 -10.41 -10.88 16.95
CA TYR A 455 -9.14 -11.50 16.58
C TYR A 455 -8.83 -12.80 17.30
N GLY A 456 -9.16 -12.90 18.59
CA GLY A 456 -8.97 -14.16 19.32
C GLY A 456 -9.83 -15.28 18.74
N GLN A 457 -11.12 -15.00 18.57
CA GLN A 457 -12.06 -15.98 18.02
C GLN A 457 -11.72 -16.37 16.57
N LEU A 458 -11.32 -15.40 15.74
CA LEU A 458 -10.92 -15.62 14.35
C LEU A 458 -9.67 -16.51 14.26
N GLN A 459 -8.68 -16.30 15.13
CA GLN A 459 -7.49 -17.15 15.17
C GLN A 459 -7.82 -18.58 15.62
N ASP A 460 -8.68 -18.75 16.63
CA ASP A 460 -9.12 -20.06 17.10
C ASP A 460 -9.89 -20.83 16.02
N ASP A 461 -10.75 -20.14 15.27
CA ASP A 461 -11.53 -20.76 14.19
C ASP A 461 -10.67 -21.03 12.95
N LEU A 462 -9.70 -20.16 12.65
CA LEU A 462 -8.71 -20.39 11.62
C LEU A 462 -7.85 -21.63 11.95
N ALA A 463 -7.46 -21.83 13.20
CA ALA A 463 -6.72 -23.02 13.63
C ALA A 463 -7.50 -24.31 13.35
N LYS A 464 -8.80 -24.31 13.65
CA LYS A 464 -9.69 -25.45 13.36
C LYS A 464 -9.85 -25.67 11.86
N TYR A 465 -10.10 -24.61 11.11
CA TYR A 465 -10.24 -24.65 9.66
C TYR A 465 -8.99 -25.23 8.99
N LEU A 466 -7.79 -24.80 9.42
CA LEU A 466 -6.53 -25.32 8.92
C LEU A 466 -6.33 -26.80 9.30
N ALA A 467 -6.65 -27.18 10.53
CA ALA A 467 -6.56 -28.58 10.98
C ALA A 467 -7.52 -29.49 10.21
N ASP A 468 -8.76 -29.06 9.95
CA ASP A 468 -9.77 -29.85 9.25
C ASP A 468 -9.45 -30.01 7.76
N LYS A 469 -8.88 -28.98 7.12
CA LYS A 469 -8.64 -28.94 5.67
C LYS A 469 -7.24 -29.42 5.27
N TYR A 470 -6.25 -29.25 6.15
CA TYR A 470 -4.83 -29.50 5.86
C TYR A 470 -4.08 -30.26 6.97
N GLY A 471 -4.76 -30.66 8.03
CA GLY A 471 -4.19 -31.51 9.08
C GLY A 471 -3.88 -32.93 8.61
N ASP A 472 -3.12 -33.66 9.42
CA ASP A 472 -2.75 -35.07 9.21
C ASP A 472 -3.92 -36.05 9.39
#